data_AF-A0A842MQ02-F1
#
_entry.id   AF-A0A842MQ02-F1
#
_cell.length_a   1.000
_cell.length_b   1.000
_cell.length_c   1.000
_cell.angle_alpha   90.00
_cell.angle_beta   90.00
_cell.angle_gamma   90.00
#
_symmetry.space_group_name_H-M   'P 1'
#
loop_
_entity.id
_entity.type
_entity.pdbx_description
1 polymer ?
#
loop_
_entity_poly.entity_id
_entity_poly.type
_entity_poly.pdbx_seq_one_letter_code
_entity_poly.pdbx_strand_id
1 'polypeptide(L)' 'SADSIRRLVDLARAYLQDAKYYKEQKRLEVSLASIAYCEGLLDALRILGMVKFEWPKRTEKSEPSF' A
#
# COMPACT_ATOMS: atom_id res chain seq x y z
N SER A 1 -19.53 -9.62 -4.01
CA SER A 1 -19.40 -10.71 -3.03
C SER A 1 -18.07 -10.61 -2.31
N ALA A 2 -17.91 -11.27 -1.15
CA ALA A 2 -16.67 -11.25 -0.37
C ALA A 2 -15.43 -11.71 -1.18
N ASP A 3 -15.61 -12.64 -2.13
CA ASP A 3 -14.57 -13.07 -3.07
C ASP A 3 -13.99 -11.94 -3.92
N SER A 4 -14.81 -10.98 -4.34
CA SER A 4 -14.35 -9.83 -5.14
C SER A 4 -13.43 -8.94 -4.32
N ILE A 5 -13.77 -8.70 -3.05
CA ILE A 5 -12.94 -7.92 -2.12
C ILE A 5 -11.62 -8.65 -1.89
N ARG A 6 -11.66 -9.97 -1.67
CA ARG A 6 -10.44 -10.77 -1.48
C ARG A 6 -9.52 -10.72 -2.70
N ARG A 7 -10.08 -10.85 -3.92
CA ARG A 7 -9.31 -10.70 -5.16
C ARG A 7 -8.67 -9.31 -5.29
N LEU A 8 -9.36 -8.25 -4.90
CA LEU A 8 -8.79 -6.89 -4.92
C LEU A 8 -7.68 -6.72 -3.87
N VAL A 9 -7.83 -7.32 -2.69
CA VAL A 9 -6.76 -7.34 -1.68
C VAL A 9 -5.55 -8.15 -2.15
N ASP A 10 -5.77 -9.29 -2.82
CA ASP A 10 -4.71 -10.10 -3.41
C ASP A 10 -4.01 -9.34 -4.56
N LEU A 11 -4.77 -8.57 -5.36
CA LEU A 11 -4.23 -7.69 -6.38
C LEU A 11 -3.34 -6.59 -5.77
N ALA A 12 -3.80 -5.92 -4.72
CA ALA A 12 -2.99 -4.93 -3.99
C ALA A 12 -1.67 -5.55 -3.50
N ARG A 13 -1.73 -6.78 -2.97
CA ARG A 13 -0.53 -7.53 -2.55
C ARG A 13 0.42 -7.82 -3.71
N ALA A 14 -0.08 -8.17 -4.89
CA ALA A 14 0.75 -8.39 -6.07
C ALA A 14 1.48 -7.10 -6.48
N TYR A 15 0.77 -5.96 -6.56
CA TYR A 15 1.38 -4.67 -6.87
C TYR A 15 2.40 -4.21 -5.81
N LEU A 16 2.20 -4.56 -4.54
CA LEU A 16 3.20 -4.32 -3.50
C LEU A 16 4.50 -5.13 -3.76
N GLN A 17 4.40 -6.36 -4.25
CA GLN A 17 5.58 -7.15 -4.62
C GLN A 17 6.28 -6.56 -5.84
N ASP A 18 5.52 -6.12 -6.85
CA ASP A 18 6.07 -5.42 -8.01
C ASP A 18 6.81 -4.15 -7.59
N ALA A 19 6.23 -3.36 -6.68
CA ALA A 19 6.86 -2.16 -6.16
C ALA A 19 8.22 -2.46 -5.49
N LYS A 20 8.29 -3.54 -4.70
CA LYS A 20 9.55 -3.99 -4.07
C LYS A 20 10.56 -4.45 -5.12
N TYR A 21 10.12 -5.27 -6.07
CA TYR A 21 10.95 -5.76 -7.16
C TYR A 21 11.55 -4.60 -7.97
N TYR A 22 10.71 -3.66 -8.45
CA TYR A 22 11.20 -2.53 -9.24
C TYR A 22 12.09 -1.58 -8.44
N LYS A 23 11.86 -1.45 -7.13
CA LYS A 23 12.75 -0.70 -6.25
C LYS A 23 14.14 -1.33 -6.19
N GLU A 24 14.22 -2.65 -6.01
CA GLU A 24 15.49 -3.40 -6.00
C GLU A 24 16.23 -3.29 -7.33
N GLN A 25 15.50 -3.25 -8.45
CA GLN A 25 16.04 -3.04 -9.79
C GLN A 25 16.38 -1.56 -10.10
N LYS A 26 16.34 -0.65 -9.11
CA LYS A 26 16.55 0.81 -9.26
C LYS A 26 15.60 1.50 -10.25
N ARG A 27 14.45 0.89 -10.56
CA ARG A 27 13.38 1.45 -11.41
C ARG A 27 12.35 2.17 -10.54
N LEU A 28 12.76 3.33 -10.02
CA LEU A 28 12.01 4.04 -8.97
C LEU A 28 10.66 4.57 -9.46
N GLU A 29 10.54 4.98 -10.72
CA GLU A 29 9.31 5.51 -11.30
C GLU A 29 8.23 4.42 -11.35
N VAL A 30 8.62 3.22 -11.80
CA VAL A 30 7.72 2.07 -11.88
C VAL A 30 7.38 1.56 -10.49
N SER A 31 8.37 1.51 -9.59
CA SER A 31 8.14 1.15 -8.19
C SER A 31 7.13 2.09 -7.52
N LEU A 32 7.27 3.39 -7.74
CA LEU A 32 6.38 4.42 -7.21
C LEU A 32 4.96 4.28 -7.78
N ALA A 33 4.83 4.05 -9.08
CA ALA A 33 3.52 3.80 -9.70
C ALA A 33 2.86 2.53 -9.14
N SER A 34 3.62 1.45 -8.96
CA SER A 34 3.12 0.19 -8.40
C SER A 34 2.64 0.34 -6.95
N ILE A 35 3.38 1.05 -6.10
CA ILE A 35 2.95 1.26 -4.71
C ILE A 35 1.74 2.20 -4.62
N ALA A 36 1.70 3.28 -5.42
CA ALA A 36 0.56 4.20 -5.46
C ALA A 36 -0.72 3.49 -5.91
N TYR A 37 -0.62 2.56 -6.87
CA TYR A 37 -1.76 1.74 -7.30
C TYR A 37 -2.26 0.80 -6.19
N CYS A 38 -1.33 0.17 -5.44
CA CYS A 38 -1.65 -0.65 -4.27
C CYS A 38 -2.40 0.16 -3.20
N GLU A 39 -1.88 1.33 -2.84
CA GLU A 39 -2.47 2.21 -1.84
C GLU A 39 -3.84 2.72 -2.28
N GLY A 40 -3.97 3.19 -3.52
CA GLY A 40 -5.24 3.65 -4.08
C GLY A 40 -6.32 2.57 -4.11
N LEU A 41 -5.95 1.31 -4.39
CA LEU A 41 -6.90 0.20 -4.36
C LEU A 41 -7.41 -0.08 -2.94
N LEU A 42 -6.52 -0.07 -1.95
CA LEU A 42 -6.88 -0.27 -0.54
C LEU A 42 -7.71 0.90 0.00
N ASP A 43 -7.35 2.14 -0.35
CA ASP A 43 -8.10 3.33 0.04
C ASP A 43 -9.49 3.35 -0.59
N ALA A 44 -9.65 2.96 -1.85
CA ALA A 44 -10.96 2.85 -2.49
C ALA A 44 -11.85 1.83 -1.77
N LEU A 45 -11.32 0.65 -1.43
CA LEU A 45 -12.06 -0.35 -0.66
C LEU A 45 -12.49 0.18 0.72
N ARG A 46 -11.61 0.96 1.36
CA ARG A 46 -11.90 1.59 2.66
C ARG A 46 -12.99 2.66 2.55
N ILE A 47 -12.90 3.54 1.55
CA ILE A 47 -13.88 4.60 1.29
C ILE A 47 -15.27 4.00 1.01
N LEU A 48 -15.31 2.87 0.30
CA LEU A 48 -16.54 2.14 0.03
C LEU A 48 -17.08 1.35 1.23
N GLY A 49 -16.41 1.38 2.39
CA GLY A 49 -16.81 0.67 3.60
C GLY A 49 -16.63 -0.85 3.53
N MET A 50 -15.88 -1.36 2.55
CA MET A 50 -15.68 -2.80 2.30
C MET A 50 -14.59 -3.41 3.18
N VAL A 51 -13.66 -2.59 3.66
CA VAL A 51 -12.55 -2.99 4.56
C VAL A 51 -12.34 -1.94 5.64
N LYS A 52 -11.78 -2.35 6.78
CA LYS A 52 -11.45 -1.46 7.90
C LYS A 52 -9.98 -1.62 8.29
N PHE A 53 -9.19 -0.58 8.05
CA PHE A 53 -7.79 -0.48 8.48
C PHE A 53 -7.38 1.00 8.64
N GLU A 54 -6.23 1.23 9.24
CA GLU A 54 -5.62 2.56 9.36
C GLU A 54 -4.16 2.52 8.88
N TRP A 55 -3.74 3.59 8.19
CA TRP A 55 -2.33 3.77 7.83
C TRP A 55 -1.51 4.15 9.06
N PRO A 56 -0.25 3.67 9.17
CA PRO A 56 0.60 4.02 10.29
C PRO A 56 0.87 5.52 10.29
N LYS A 57 0.49 6.20 11.38
CA LYS A 57 0.85 7.61 11.59
C LYS A 57 2.32 7.64 11.98
N ARG A 58 3.09 8.57 11.39
CA ARG A 58 4.47 8.81 11.80
C ARG A 58 4.43 9.30 13.25
N THR A 59 4.80 8.45 14.20
CA THR A 59 5.11 8.90 15.55
C THR A 59 6.44 9.64 15.48
N GLU A 60 6.45 10.92 15.83
CA GLU A 60 7.69 11.65 16.09
C GLU A 60 8.48 10.85 17.12
N LYS A 61 9.64 10.32 16.71
CA LYS A 61 10.66 9.93 17.68
C LYS A 61 11.12 11.24 18.30
N SER A 62 10.78 11.44 19.57
CA SER A 62 11.44 12.37 20.48
C SER A 62 12.94 12.37 20.20
N GLU A 63 13.47 13.53 19.79
CA GLU A 63 14.90 13.77 19.69
C GLU A 63 15.56 13.42 21.04
N PRO A 64 16.74 12.77 21.05
CA PRO A 64 17.48 12.60 22.29
C PRO A 64 17.87 13.99 22.79
N SER A 65 17.36 14.38 23.96
CA SER A 65 17.90 15.48 24.75
C SER A 65 19.37 15.15 25.06
N PHE A 66 20.28 15.94 24.50
CA PHE A 66 21.71 15.93 24.79
C PHE A 66 21.99 16.08 26.29
#